data_AF-A0A662WE84-F1
#
_entry.id   AF-A0A662WE84-F1
#
_cell.length_a   1.000
_cell.length_b   1.000
_cell.length_c   1.000
_cell.angle_alpha   90.00
_cell.angle_beta   90.00
_cell.angle_gamma   90.00
#
_symmetry.space_group_name_H-M   'P 1'
#
loop_
_entity.id
_entity.type
_entity.pdbx_description
1 polymer ?
#
loop_
_entity_poly.entity_id
_entity_poly.type
_entity_poly.pdbx_seq_one_letter_code
_entity_poly.pdbx_strand_id
1 'polypeptide(L)'
;MLLLLFASFAAEVAGAKMKKAGKKEKRKAAFGWDVFNQDSLYKGYKKRLVHLPTAEQSPSVGVSGSETAVVASNSLDDELAYGKNDKVEEVRWENVERMAQELEERIKARKKFSRRRQHYEGEDVDYINGQNRIFNRKASQAFDKYTVGIRQNLERGTAL
;
A
#
# COMPACT_ATOMS: atom_id res chain seq x y z
N MET A 1 -1.34 38.29 -31.87
CA MET A 1 -2.42 37.40 -31.39
C MET A 1 -2.00 35.92 -31.36
N LEU A 2 -1.37 35.38 -32.42
CA LEU A 2 -0.88 33.98 -32.46
C LEU A 2 0.17 33.62 -31.38
N LEU A 3 1.12 34.51 -31.10
CA LEU A 3 2.19 34.29 -30.10
C LEU A 3 1.66 34.16 -28.67
N LEU A 4 0.60 34.90 -28.31
CA LEU A 4 -0.02 34.82 -26.98
C LEU A 4 -0.79 33.51 -26.78
N LEU A 5 -1.48 33.04 -27.83
CA LEU A 5 -2.15 31.72 -27.83
C LEU A 5 -1.14 30.56 -27.74
N PHE A 6 0.02 30.68 -28.39
CA PHE A 6 1.07 29.67 -28.33
C PHE A 6 1.72 29.63 -26.93
N ALA A 7 1.95 30.80 -26.33
CA ALA A 7 2.48 30.90 -24.97
C ALA A 7 1.50 30.35 -23.92
N SER A 8 0.20 30.61 -24.05
CA SER A 8 -0.82 30.06 -23.13
C SER A 8 -0.93 28.54 -23.24
N PHE A 9 -0.90 28.00 -24.47
CA PHE A 9 -0.92 26.54 -24.70
C PHE A 9 0.34 25.86 -24.15
N ALA A 10 1.52 26.46 -24.37
CA ALA A 10 2.77 25.96 -23.81
C ALA A 10 2.76 25.96 -22.27
N ALA A 11 2.22 27.01 -21.64
CA ALA A 11 2.07 27.10 -20.19
C ALA A 11 1.09 26.03 -19.64
N GLU A 12 -0.01 25.77 -20.34
CA GLU A 12 -0.97 24.72 -19.96
C GLU A 12 -0.36 23.32 -20.05
N VAL A 13 0.37 23.02 -21.13
CA VAL A 13 1.10 21.76 -21.31
C VAL A 13 2.20 21.60 -20.25
N ALA A 14 2.93 22.68 -19.94
CA ALA A 14 3.93 22.68 -18.86
C ALA A 14 3.27 22.41 -17.50
N GLY A 15 2.15 23.08 -17.19
CA GLY A 15 1.36 22.84 -15.99
C GLY A 15 0.86 21.40 -15.88
N ALA A 16 0.40 20.80 -16.98
CA ALA A 16 -0.01 19.41 -17.01
C ALA A 16 1.17 18.44 -16.78
N LYS A 17 2.35 18.72 -17.37
CA LYS A 17 3.58 17.95 -17.15
C LYS A 17 4.04 18.03 -15.69
N MET A 18 4.02 19.21 -15.07
CA MET A 18 4.37 19.39 -13.65
C MET A 18 3.41 18.65 -12.73
N LYS A 19 2.09 18.72 -12.96
CA LYS A 19 1.09 17.94 -12.21
C LYS A 19 1.33 16.44 -12.33
N LYS A 20 1.69 15.94 -13.52
CA LYS A 20 2.05 14.52 -13.74
C LYS A 20 3.34 14.14 -13.02
N ALA A 21 4.37 14.99 -13.05
CA ALA A 21 5.64 14.76 -12.35
C ALA A 21 5.44 14.69 -10.83
N GLY A 22 4.70 15.65 -10.24
CA GLY A 22 4.38 15.62 -8.82
C GLY A 22 3.55 14.40 -8.41
N LYS A 23 2.65 13.92 -9.28
CA LYS A 23 1.93 12.64 -9.06
C LYS A 23 2.87 11.44 -9.10
N LYS A 24 3.85 11.39 -10.01
CA LYS A 24 4.85 10.31 -10.08
C LYS A 24 5.73 10.29 -8.84
N GLU A 25 6.15 11.46 -8.37
CA GLU A 25 6.96 11.58 -7.16
C GLU A 25 6.22 11.10 -5.90
N LYS A 26 4.97 11.53 -5.71
CA LYS A 26 4.12 11.05 -4.61
C LYS A 26 3.78 9.56 -4.70
N ARG A 27 3.91 8.96 -5.88
CA ARG A 27 3.69 7.53 -6.15
C ARG A 27 4.98 6.71 -6.17
N LYS A 28 6.15 7.31 -5.86
CA LYS A 28 7.39 6.54 -5.69
C LYS A 28 7.13 5.49 -4.60
N ALA A 29 7.27 4.22 -4.98
CA ALA A 29 7.11 3.11 -4.04
C ALA A 29 8.27 3.15 -3.03
N ALA A 30 8.00 2.73 -1.79
CA ALA A 30 9.05 2.52 -0.82
C ALA A 30 10.05 1.50 -1.37
N PHE A 31 11.35 1.82 -1.27
CA PHE A 31 12.41 1.00 -1.85
C PHE A 31 12.96 0.03 -0.81
N GLY A 32 13.08 -1.25 -1.18
CA GLY A 32 13.69 -2.28 -0.34
C GLY A 32 12.99 -2.42 1.02
N TRP A 33 13.75 -2.26 2.10
CA TRP A 33 13.30 -2.43 3.49
C TRP A 33 12.47 -1.25 4.01
N ASP A 34 12.45 -0.11 3.32
CA ASP A 34 11.69 1.08 3.72
C ASP A 34 10.16 0.87 3.67
N VAL A 35 9.71 -0.25 3.09
CA VAL A 35 8.31 -0.70 3.15
C VAL A 35 7.83 -0.93 4.59
N PHE A 36 8.72 -1.31 5.50
CA PHE A 36 8.38 -1.63 6.89
C PHE A 36 8.65 -0.47 7.87
N ASN A 37 9.03 0.70 7.35
CA ASN A 37 9.29 1.88 8.15
C ASN A 37 7.99 2.50 8.71
N GLN A 38 8.11 3.28 9.80
CA GLN A 38 7.00 3.99 10.43
C GLN A 38 6.26 4.89 9.45
N ASP A 39 6.97 5.53 8.53
CA ASP A 39 6.37 6.36 7.49
C ASP A 39 5.46 5.56 6.53
N SER A 40 5.88 4.35 6.16
CA SER A 40 5.10 3.46 5.30
C SER A 40 3.86 2.94 6.03
N LEU A 41 3.98 2.64 7.33
CA LEU A 41 2.84 2.29 8.19
C LEU A 41 1.85 3.45 8.31
N TYR A 42 2.34 4.67 8.56
CA TYR A 42 1.53 5.88 8.66
C TYR A 42 0.82 6.22 7.35
N LYS A 43 1.52 6.14 6.21
CA LYS A 43 0.91 6.30 4.87
C LYS A 43 -0.18 5.25 4.63
N GLY A 44 0.04 4.01 5.07
CA GLY A 44 -0.96 2.95 5.03
C GLY A 44 -2.19 3.27 5.88
N TYR A 45 -1.99 3.76 7.10
CA TYR A 45 -3.08 4.22 7.98
C TYR A 45 -3.89 5.36 7.36
N LYS A 46 -3.21 6.39 6.83
CA LYS A 46 -3.87 7.52 6.16
C LYS A 46 -4.75 7.08 4.98
N LYS A 47 -4.34 6.06 4.23
CA LYS A 47 -5.16 5.49 3.15
C LYS A 47 -6.41 4.80 3.68
N ARG A 48 -6.33 4.10 4.82
CA ARG A 48 -7.47 3.43 5.44
C ARG A 48 -8.53 4.42 5.94
N LEU A 49 -8.10 5.56 6.49
CA LEU A 49 -9.01 6.60 6.96
C LEU A 49 -9.99 7.09 5.88
N VAL A 50 -9.60 7.05 4.61
CA VAL A 50 -10.46 7.46 3.49
C VAL A 50 -11.65 6.53 3.28
N HIS A 51 -11.55 5.26 3.72
CA HIS A 51 -12.60 4.25 3.55
C HIS A 51 -13.53 4.16 4.76
N LEU A 52 -13.28 4.93 5.82
CA LEU A 52 -14.15 4.95 7.00
C LEU A 52 -15.35 5.90 6.78
N PRO A 53 -16.52 5.59 7.36
CA PRO A 53 -17.67 6.49 7.31
C PRO A 53 -17.31 7.85 7.91
N THR A 54 -17.65 8.92 7.20
CA THR A 54 -17.54 10.29 7.75
C THR A 54 -18.74 10.56 8.66
N ALA A 55 -18.60 11.48 9.61
CA ALA A 55 -19.57 11.75 10.68
C ALA A 55 -21.03 11.93 10.23
N GLU A 56 -21.28 12.34 8.98
CA GLU A 56 -22.65 12.51 8.44
C GLU A 56 -23.34 11.21 8.03
N GLN A 57 -22.60 10.11 7.86
CA GLN A 57 -23.13 8.79 7.48
C GLN A 57 -23.29 7.83 8.67
N SER A 58 -22.78 8.22 9.84
CA SER A 58 -23.01 7.45 11.05
C SER A 58 -24.42 7.77 11.55
N PRO A 59 -25.26 6.77 11.86
CA PRO A 59 -26.54 7.06 12.50
C PRO A 59 -26.22 7.86 13.76
N SER A 60 -26.81 9.04 13.90
CA SER A 60 -26.74 9.81 15.13
C SER A 60 -27.14 8.87 16.24
N VAL A 61 -26.19 8.47 17.09
CA VAL A 61 -26.52 7.74 18.31
C VAL A 61 -27.35 8.73 19.12
N GLY A 62 -28.66 8.61 18.97
CA GLY A 62 -29.62 9.45 19.63
C GLY A 62 -29.37 9.32 21.12
N VAL A 63 -29.09 10.47 21.75
CA VAL A 63 -29.39 10.69 23.15
C VAL A 63 -30.89 10.46 23.29
N SER A 64 -31.30 9.24 23.61
CA SER A 64 -32.68 8.94 23.94
C SER A 64 -32.70 8.35 25.34
N GLY A 65 -32.97 9.22 26.32
CA GLY A 65 -33.42 8.79 27.65
C GLY A 65 -32.55 9.16 28.85
N SER A 66 -32.04 10.39 28.96
CA SER A 66 -32.02 11.04 30.29
C SER A 66 -32.01 12.56 30.17
N GLU A 67 -33.00 13.14 30.80
CA GLU A 67 -33.21 14.56 31.04
C GLU A 67 -32.13 15.11 31.99
N THR A 68 -30.91 15.33 31.49
CA THR A 68 -29.95 16.23 32.15
C THR A 68 -29.02 16.82 31.10
N ALA A 69 -29.54 17.83 30.40
CA ALA A 69 -28.75 18.67 29.51
C ALA A 69 -27.88 19.62 30.35
N VAL A 70 -26.71 19.17 30.81
CA VAL A 70 -25.57 20.03 31.08
C VAL A 70 -24.28 19.21 31.04
N VAL A 71 -23.30 19.75 30.32
CA VAL A 71 -21.91 19.27 30.18
C VAL A 71 -21.74 18.12 29.18
N ALA A 72 -21.49 18.51 27.93
CA ALA A 72 -20.64 17.74 27.03
C ALA A 72 -19.22 17.69 27.64
N SER A 73 -19.05 16.94 28.73
CA SER A 73 -17.73 16.64 29.26
C SER A 73 -17.20 15.43 28.51
N ASN A 74 -15.91 15.48 28.26
CA ASN A 74 -15.21 14.43 27.57
C ASN A 74 -15.52 13.08 28.24
N SER A 75 -15.75 12.04 27.42
CA SER A 75 -15.81 10.63 27.81
C SER A 75 -14.52 10.09 28.50
N LEU A 76 -13.69 10.98 29.05
CA LEU A 76 -12.52 10.73 29.88
C LEU A 76 -12.89 10.69 31.38
N ASP A 77 -14.10 11.12 31.75
CA ASP A 77 -14.50 11.26 33.16
C ASP A 77 -15.17 10.00 33.74
N ASP A 78 -15.53 9.01 32.91
CA ASP A 78 -16.05 7.72 33.35
C ASP A 78 -15.01 6.62 33.11
N GLU A 79 -14.15 6.40 34.11
CA GLU A 79 -13.07 5.40 34.10
C GLU A 79 -13.62 3.95 33.91
N LEU A 80 -14.90 3.73 34.20
CA LEU A 80 -15.62 2.46 34.08
C LEU A 80 -16.48 2.34 32.80
N ALA A 81 -16.50 3.36 31.93
CA ALA A 81 -17.20 3.30 30.64
C ALA A 81 -16.49 2.36 29.65
N TYR A 82 -15.18 2.19 29.79
CA TYR A 82 -14.42 1.31 28.91
C TYR A 82 -14.88 -0.15 29.03
N GLY A 83 -15.26 -0.75 27.90
CA GLY A 83 -15.76 -2.14 27.83
C GLY A 83 -17.28 -2.27 27.89
N LYS A 84 -18.03 -1.21 28.21
CA LYS A 84 -19.49 -1.17 28.13
C LYS A 84 -19.92 -0.59 26.79
N ASN A 85 -20.11 -1.45 25.80
CA ASN A 85 -20.56 -1.06 24.46
C ASN A 85 -22.01 -1.50 24.23
N ASP A 86 -22.96 -0.86 24.91
CA ASP A 86 -24.41 -1.15 24.79
C ASP A 86 -25.05 -0.51 23.55
N LYS A 87 -24.23 -0.03 22.60
CA LYS A 87 -24.73 0.59 21.37
C LYS A 87 -25.60 -0.42 20.63
N VAL A 88 -26.84 -0.03 20.36
CA VAL A 88 -27.89 -0.72 19.58
C VAL A 88 -27.29 -1.83 18.71
N GLU A 89 -27.66 -3.08 19.02
CA GLU A 89 -27.12 -4.32 18.42
C GLU A 89 -26.89 -4.23 16.90
N GLU A 90 -27.79 -3.57 16.18
CA GLU A 90 -27.74 -3.34 14.74
C GLU A 90 -26.51 -2.52 14.29
N VAL A 91 -26.22 -1.42 14.99
CA VAL A 91 -25.05 -0.55 14.71
C VAL A 91 -23.75 -1.27 15.06
N ARG A 92 -23.77 -2.13 16.08
CA ARG A 92 -22.62 -2.96 16.45
C ARG A 92 -22.30 -3.99 15.36
N TRP A 93 -23.32 -4.67 14.85
CA TRP A 93 -23.15 -5.68 13.81
C TRP A 93 -22.60 -5.10 12.50
N GLU A 94 -23.16 -3.98 12.03
CA GLU A 94 -22.71 -3.34 10.79
C GLU A 94 -21.24 -2.89 10.87
N ASN A 95 -20.82 -2.33 12.01
CA ASN A 95 -19.43 -1.92 12.22
C ASN A 95 -18.46 -3.11 12.26
N VAL A 96 -18.88 -4.24 12.85
CA VAL A 96 -18.09 -5.48 12.87
C VAL A 96 -17.95 -6.05 11.45
N GLU A 97 -19.03 -6.04 10.66
CA GLU A 97 -18.99 -6.52 9.28
C GLU A 97 -18.05 -5.68 8.41
N ARG A 98 -18.10 -4.34 8.53
CA ARG A 98 -17.16 -3.44 7.82
C ARG A 98 -15.70 -3.70 8.21
N MET A 99 -15.44 -3.91 9.50
CA MET A 99 -14.10 -4.27 9.98
C MET A 99 -13.64 -5.60 9.39
N ALA A 100 -14.52 -6.62 9.35
CA ALA A 100 -14.20 -7.92 8.75
C ALA A 100 -13.86 -7.78 7.26
N GLN A 101 -14.63 -6.99 6.50
CA GLN A 101 -14.36 -6.71 5.09
C GLN A 101 -13.00 -6.02 4.89
N GLU A 102 -12.65 -5.01 5.70
CA GLU A 102 -11.33 -4.36 5.65
C GLU A 102 -10.19 -5.36 5.89
N LEU A 103 -10.34 -6.24 6.88
CA LEU A 103 -9.34 -7.26 7.19
C LEU A 103 -9.14 -8.24 6.04
N GLU A 104 -10.22 -8.66 5.37
CA GLU A 104 -10.12 -9.50 4.18
C GLU A 104 -9.35 -8.82 3.04
N GLU A 105 -9.65 -7.55 2.77
CA GLU A 105 -8.94 -6.77 1.75
C GLU A 105 -7.45 -6.68 2.06
N ARG A 106 -7.10 -6.48 3.35
CA ARG A 106 -5.71 -6.46 3.81
C ARG A 106 -5.02 -7.79 3.60
N ILE A 107 -5.69 -8.90 3.86
CA ILE A 107 -5.16 -10.24 3.59
C ILE A 107 -4.94 -10.43 2.08
N LYS A 108 -5.92 -10.04 1.25
CA LYS A 108 -5.83 -10.11 -0.21
C LYS A 108 -4.66 -9.26 -0.74
N ALA A 109 -4.46 -8.05 -0.21
CA ALA A 109 -3.35 -7.17 -0.57
C ALA A 109 -1.99 -7.76 -0.15
N ARG A 110 -1.89 -8.31 1.07
CA ARG A 110 -0.67 -8.96 1.57
C ARG A 110 -0.28 -10.16 0.72
N LYS A 111 -1.24 -10.99 0.30
CA LYS A 111 -0.98 -12.13 -0.62
C LYS A 111 -0.40 -11.69 -1.97
N LYS A 112 -0.80 -10.50 -2.46
CA LYS A 112 -0.34 -9.92 -3.74
C LYS A 112 0.97 -9.11 -3.61
N PHE A 113 1.50 -8.92 -2.40
CA PHE A 113 2.70 -8.11 -2.16
C PHE A 113 3.93 -8.66 -2.87
N SER A 114 4.12 -9.99 -2.87
CA SER A 114 5.16 -10.65 -3.65
C SER A 114 4.60 -11.12 -4.99
N ARG A 115 4.98 -10.43 -6.07
CA ARG A 115 4.56 -10.79 -7.43
C ARG A 115 5.43 -11.94 -7.95
N ARG A 116 4.79 -13.01 -8.43
CA ARG A 116 5.47 -14.08 -9.17
C ARG A 116 6.02 -13.51 -10.48
N ARG A 117 7.26 -13.83 -10.81
CA ARG A 117 7.86 -13.51 -12.12
C ARG A 117 7.44 -14.59 -13.12
N GLN A 118 7.14 -14.19 -14.35
CA GLN A 118 6.84 -15.12 -15.45
C GLN A 118 8.04 -16.05 -15.68
N HIS A 119 7.77 -17.30 -16.01
CA HIS A 119 8.77 -18.27 -16.45
C HIS A 119 8.75 -18.29 -17.98
N TYR A 120 9.92 -18.23 -18.60
CA TYR A 120 10.07 -18.29 -20.05
C TYR A 120 10.61 -19.67 -20.42
N GLU A 121 9.91 -20.37 -21.30
CA GLU A 121 10.26 -21.76 -21.68
C GLU A 121 11.55 -21.86 -22.52
N GLY A 122 12.01 -20.75 -23.10
CA GLY A 122 13.27 -20.67 -23.86
C GLY A 122 14.47 -20.18 -23.07
N GLU A 123 14.38 -20.06 -21.74
CA GLU A 123 15.50 -19.69 -20.88
C GLU A 123 16.32 -20.93 -20.50
N ASP A 124 17.65 -20.83 -20.53
CA ASP A 124 18.54 -21.92 -20.12
C ASP A 124 18.28 -22.31 -18.66
N VAL A 125 18.01 -23.61 -18.44
CA VAL A 125 17.63 -24.13 -17.13
C VAL A 125 18.89 -24.58 -16.37
N ASP A 126 19.30 -23.79 -15.39
CA ASP A 126 20.46 -24.05 -14.53
C ASP A 126 20.13 -24.88 -13.27
N TYR A 127 18.90 -25.40 -13.14
CA TYR A 127 18.40 -26.04 -11.93
C TYR A 127 17.73 -27.40 -12.21
N ILE A 128 17.89 -28.31 -11.25
CA ILE A 128 17.25 -29.65 -11.29
C ILE A 128 15.89 -29.64 -10.56
N ASN A 129 15.76 -28.85 -9.49
CA ASN A 129 14.55 -28.80 -8.67
C ASN A 129 14.13 -27.34 -8.35
N GLY A 130 12.92 -27.17 -7.80
CA GLY A 130 12.37 -25.84 -7.48
C GLY A 130 13.13 -25.09 -6.38
N GLN A 131 13.71 -25.79 -5.40
CA GLN A 131 14.53 -25.16 -4.36
C GLN A 131 15.86 -24.64 -4.92
N ASN A 132 16.49 -25.40 -5.80
CA ASN A 132 17.70 -25.07 -6.52
C ASN A 132 17.46 -23.85 -7.42
N ARG A 133 16.32 -23.79 -8.13
CA ARG A 133 15.92 -22.58 -8.87
C ARG A 133 15.90 -21.33 -8.01
N ILE A 134 15.36 -21.41 -6.80
CA ILE A 134 15.29 -20.28 -5.88
C ILE A 134 16.70 -19.90 -5.40
N PHE A 135 17.55 -20.90 -5.11
CA PHE A 135 18.93 -20.69 -4.71
C PHE A 135 19.78 -20.05 -5.82
N ASN A 136 19.77 -20.61 -7.04
CA ASN A 136 20.45 -20.05 -8.20
C ASN A 136 20.02 -18.61 -8.47
N ARG A 137 18.71 -18.33 -8.39
CA ARG A 137 18.18 -16.97 -8.52
C ARG A 137 18.67 -16.02 -7.42
N LYS A 138 18.92 -16.52 -6.20
CA LYS A 138 19.49 -15.72 -5.10
C LYS A 138 20.98 -15.47 -5.33
N ALA A 139 21.72 -16.50 -5.77
CA ALA A 139 23.13 -16.39 -6.14
C ALA A 139 23.32 -15.39 -7.27
N SER A 140 22.48 -15.46 -8.31
CA SER A 140 22.52 -14.52 -9.44
C SER A 140 22.35 -13.07 -8.98
N GLN A 141 21.36 -12.78 -8.12
CA GLN A 141 21.16 -11.43 -7.60
C GLN A 141 22.37 -10.87 -6.83
N ALA A 142 23.14 -11.73 -6.15
CA ALA A 142 24.29 -11.31 -5.35
C ALA A 142 25.59 -11.24 -6.17
N PHE A 143 25.81 -12.20 -7.06
CA PHE A 143 27.12 -12.46 -7.68
C PHE A 143 27.19 -12.13 -9.16
N ASP A 144 26.06 -11.98 -9.87
CA ASP A 144 26.07 -11.72 -11.32
C ASP A 144 26.88 -10.49 -11.71
N LYS A 145 26.92 -9.48 -10.83
CA LYS A 145 27.72 -8.28 -11.03
C LYS A 145 29.23 -8.58 -11.13
N TYR A 146 29.70 -9.65 -10.49
CA TYR A 146 31.11 -10.00 -10.37
C TYR A 146 31.50 -11.21 -11.24
N THR A 147 30.54 -12.04 -11.63
CA THR A 147 30.80 -13.31 -12.35
C THR A 147 30.57 -13.22 -13.87
N VAL A 148 30.37 -12.02 -14.42
CA VAL A 148 30.13 -11.82 -15.86
C VAL A 148 31.25 -12.44 -16.72
N GLY A 149 32.52 -12.24 -16.34
CA GLY A 149 33.66 -12.81 -17.09
C GLY A 149 33.66 -14.34 -17.08
N ILE A 150 33.37 -14.94 -15.93
CA ILE A 150 33.29 -16.41 -15.80
C ILE A 150 32.15 -16.96 -16.67
N ARG A 151 30.98 -16.31 -16.66
CA ARG A 151 29.84 -16.71 -17.50
C ARG A 151 30.19 -16.68 -18.99
N GLN A 152 30.82 -15.61 -19.44
CA GLN A 152 31.22 -15.51 -20.85
C GLN A 152 32.31 -16.54 -21.22
N ASN A 153 33.24 -16.85 -20.31
CA ASN A 153 34.24 -17.88 -20.54
C ASN A 153 33.60 -19.28 -20.64
N LEU A 154 32.57 -19.55 -19.84
CA LEU A 154 31.77 -20.79 -19.94
C LEU A 154 31.01 -20.87 -21.28
N GLU A 155 30.37 -19.78 -21.71
CA GLU A 155 29.68 -19.71 -23.00
C GLU A 155 30.64 -19.86 -24.20
N ARG A 156 31.89 -19.38 -24.06
CA ARG A 156 32.95 -19.53 -25.08
C ARG A 156 33.66 -20.88 -25.05
N GLY A 157 33.57 -21.62 -23.95
CA GLY A 157 34.29 -22.88 -23.75
C GLY A 157 35.80 -22.73 -23.48
N THR A 158 36.30 -21.50 -23.28
CA THR A 158 37.72 -21.21 -23.03
C THR A 158 37.86 -20.12 -21.97
N ALA A 159 38.85 -20.26 -21.07
CA ALA A 159 39.21 -19.21 -20.14
C ALA A 159 40.23 -18.25 -20.77
N LEU A 160 39.90 -16.96 -20.77
CA LEU A 160 40.80 -15.83 -21.08
C LEU A 160 41.13 -15.09 -19.78
#